data_AF-A0A0F7LGH4-F1
#
_entry.id   AF-A0A0F7LGH4-F1
#
_cell.length_a   1.000
_cell.length_b   1.000
_cell.length_c   1.000
_cell.angle_alpha   90.00
_cell.angle_beta   90.00
_cell.angle_gamma   90.00
#
_symmetry.space_group_name_H-M   'P 1'
#
loop_
_entity.id
_entity.type
_entity.pdbx_description
1 polymer ?
#
loop_
_entity_poly.entity_id
_entity_poly.type
_entity_poly.pdbx_seq_one_letter_code
_entity_poly.pdbx_strand_id
1 'polypeptide(L)'
;MHRLDALNIVAKTFKRETSAVLTFNLVVFDPLGLNGGPNPYSYVHNPTGWVDPLGLATCPVIKQRVLDNIAASKAARESSNFSKPNTKTGFGYGVNDKPVRISGDWSKQDIFNGLHGRTPKGLGSPDLHHAHQMPGSAIHEVLPNVHRGNTALHPNKFNQGVTPAMRDADRKLHWWYRAREQGAEQIYPHLIYD
;
A
#
# COMPACT_ATOMS: atom_id res chain seq x y z
N MET A 1 -47.55 34.06 14.74
CA MET A 1 -47.50 35.52 14.57
C MET A 1 -47.35 36.13 15.97
N HIS A 2 -46.22 36.82 16.20
CA HIS A 2 -45.89 37.63 17.40
C HIS A 2 -45.71 36.88 18.74
N ARG A 3 -44.77 37.24 19.62
CA ARG A 3 -43.70 38.25 19.64
C ARG A 3 -42.77 37.87 20.80
N LEU A 4 -41.48 38.08 20.60
CA LEU A 4 -40.53 38.28 21.69
C LEU A 4 -40.90 39.53 22.51
N ASP A 5 -40.42 39.53 23.74
CA ASP A 5 -39.89 40.66 24.51
C ASP A 5 -40.57 41.00 25.83
N ALA A 6 -39.67 41.20 26.81
CA ALA A 6 -39.64 42.24 27.83
C ALA A 6 -39.70 41.78 29.30
N LEU A 7 -38.50 41.83 29.91
CA LEU A 7 -38.18 42.65 31.09
C LEU A 7 -38.90 42.35 32.42
N ASN A 8 -38.12 42.10 33.48
CA ASN A 8 -38.02 43.03 34.61
C ASN A 8 -36.94 42.60 35.62
N ILE A 9 -35.91 43.42 35.83
CA ILE A 9 -35.70 44.29 37.03
C ILE A 9 -35.32 43.44 38.25
N VAL A 10 -34.12 43.52 38.83
CA VAL A 10 -33.64 44.64 39.67
C VAL A 10 -32.13 44.82 39.54
N ALA A 11 -31.71 45.94 38.94
CA ALA A 11 -30.41 46.54 39.23
C ALA A 11 -30.61 47.56 40.35
N LYS A 12 -29.94 47.38 41.48
CA LYS A 12 -29.83 48.42 42.52
C LYS A 12 -28.37 48.84 42.60
N THR A 13 -28.12 50.03 42.06
CA THR A 13 -26.82 50.70 42.05
C THR A 13 -26.46 51.17 43.46
N PHE A 14 -25.28 50.78 43.98
CA PHE A 14 -24.53 51.65 44.88
C PHE A 14 -23.03 51.47 44.69
N LYS A 15 -22.33 52.61 44.61
CA LYS A 15 -20.94 52.81 44.23
C LYS A 15 -19.95 52.12 45.19
N ARG A 16 -18.89 51.49 44.65
CA ARG A 16 -17.50 51.97 44.74
C ARG A 16 -16.53 50.98 44.10
N GLU A 17 -15.69 51.54 43.24
CA GLU A 17 -14.27 51.24 42.97
C GLU A 17 -13.80 49.78 43.02
N THR A 18 -13.42 49.24 41.85
CA THR A 18 -12.06 48.81 41.48
C THR A 18 -12.13 47.70 40.42
N SER A 19 -11.15 47.74 39.52
CA SER A 19 -10.97 46.91 38.31
C SER A 19 -11.38 45.45 38.43
N ALA A 20 -12.16 44.95 37.46
CA ALA A 20 -12.31 43.52 37.22
C ALA A 20 -12.30 43.24 35.71
N VAL A 21 -11.22 42.60 35.26
CA VAL A 21 -11.04 42.03 33.92
C VAL A 21 -12.11 40.97 33.71
N LEU A 22 -12.86 41.07 32.61
CA LEU A 22 -13.88 40.11 32.22
C LEU A 22 -13.21 38.85 31.64
N THR A 23 -12.99 37.82 32.46
CA THR A 23 -12.60 36.50 31.98
C THR A 23 -13.84 35.72 31.55
N PHE A 24 -13.93 35.41 30.24
CA PHE A 24 -14.91 34.48 29.70
C PHE A 24 -14.50 33.05 30.08
N ASN A 25 -15.25 32.41 30.98
CA ASN A 25 -15.11 30.97 31.25
C ASN A 25 -15.95 30.17 30.24
N LEU A 26 -15.28 29.45 29.34
CA LEU A 26 -15.90 28.41 28.51
C LEU A 26 -16.18 27.19 29.41
N VAL A 27 -17.45 26.96 29.76
CA VAL A 27 -17.88 25.75 30.47
C VAL A 27 -18.27 24.69 29.42
N VAL A 28 -17.38 23.75 29.14
CA VAL A 28 -17.76 22.45 28.58
C VAL A 28 -17.94 21.50 29.77
N PHE A 29 -19.09 20.83 29.85
CA PHE A 29 -19.43 19.90 30.93
C PHE A 29 -18.49 18.67 30.90
N ASP A 30 -17.91 18.29 32.03
CA ASP A 30 -17.18 17.02 32.20
C ASP A 30 -18.18 15.84 32.23
N PRO A 31 -18.18 14.94 31.23
CA PRO A 31 -19.15 13.84 31.14
C PRO A 31 -18.94 12.76 32.20
N LEU A 32 -17.89 12.83 33.02
CA LEU A 32 -17.59 11.85 34.08
C LEU A 32 -18.01 12.31 35.47
N GLY A 33 -18.49 13.55 35.63
CA GLY A 33 -19.02 14.06 36.91
C GLY A 33 -17.97 14.22 38.01
N LEU A 34 -16.70 14.39 37.65
CA LEU A 34 -15.64 14.68 38.62
C LEU A 34 -15.54 16.19 38.83
N ASN A 35 -15.40 16.64 40.08
CA ASN A 35 -15.12 18.05 40.36
C ASN A 35 -13.77 18.41 39.71
N GLY A 36 -13.80 19.27 38.69
CA GLY A 36 -12.59 19.79 38.06
C GLY A 36 -11.69 20.50 39.07
N GLY A 37 -10.37 20.29 38.95
CA GLY A 37 -9.39 20.95 39.82
C GLY A 37 -9.47 22.48 39.74
N PRO A 38 -8.97 23.22 40.76
CA PRO A 38 -9.16 24.67 40.90
C PRO A 38 -8.49 25.55 39.82
N ASN A 39 -7.84 24.95 38.82
CA ASN A 39 -7.25 25.67 37.68
C ASN A 39 -7.36 24.82 36.39
N PRO A 40 -8.17 25.23 35.39
CA PRO A 40 -8.25 24.50 34.12
C PRO A 40 -6.98 24.59 33.26
N TYR A 41 -6.05 25.49 33.60
CA TYR A 41 -4.75 25.66 32.91
C TYR A 41 -3.57 25.03 33.65
N SER A 42 -3.78 24.36 34.78
CA SER A 42 -2.67 23.66 35.46
C SER A 42 -2.33 22.36 34.73
N TYR A 43 -1.07 22.19 34.35
CA TYR A 43 -0.56 20.85 34.04
C TYR A 43 -0.68 19.95 35.26
N VAL A 44 -1.05 18.69 35.05
CA VAL A 44 -1.02 17.66 36.09
C VAL A 44 0.35 17.68 36.75
N HIS A 45 0.42 17.76 38.08
CA HIS A 45 1.68 17.61 38.79
C HIS A 45 2.24 16.22 38.49
N ASN A 46 3.40 16.18 37.83
CA ASN A 46 4.08 14.98 37.35
C ASN A 46 3.28 14.20 36.28
N PRO A 47 3.24 14.68 35.02
CA PRO A 47 2.59 13.97 33.91
C PRO A 47 3.26 12.64 33.54
N THR A 48 4.35 12.27 34.24
CA THR A 48 5.12 11.04 34.09
C THR A 48 4.96 10.05 35.25
N GLY A 49 4.05 10.30 36.21
CA GLY A 49 3.94 9.49 37.44
C GLY A 49 3.55 8.01 37.25
N TRP A 50 3.13 7.61 36.05
CA TRP A 50 2.78 6.24 35.68
C TRP A 50 3.73 5.66 34.62
N VAL A 51 4.89 6.30 34.42
CA VAL A 51 5.94 5.73 33.59
C VAL A 51 6.48 4.50 34.31
N ASP A 52 6.18 3.33 33.77
CA ASP A 52 6.77 2.06 34.19
C ASP A 52 8.30 2.18 34.13
N PRO A 53 9.03 2.19 35.27
CA PRO A 53 10.48 2.34 35.28
C PRO A 53 11.21 1.19 34.58
N LEU A 54 10.55 0.03 34.45
CA LEU A 54 11.08 -1.14 33.76
C LEU A 54 10.83 -1.06 32.25
N GLY A 55 9.89 -0.23 31.81
CA GLY A 55 9.35 -0.26 30.44
C GLY A 55 8.89 -1.68 30.05
N LEU A 56 8.60 -1.90 28.77
CA LEU A 56 8.42 -3.26 28.23
C LEU A 56 9.76 -4.03 28.27
N ALA A 57 10.24 -4.39 29.47
CA ALA A 57 11.46 -5.13 29.68
C ALA A 57 11.34 -6.48 28.97
N THR A 58 12.04 -6.62 27.84
CA THR A 58 12.00 -7.87 27.08
C THR A 58 12.69 -8.96 27.88
N CYS A 59 11.93 -9.93 28.38
CA CYS A 59 12.49 -11.16 28.93
C CYS A 59 13.35 -11.84 27.85
N PRO A 60 14.67 -12.04 28.07
CA PRO A 60 15.57 -12.58 27.04
C PRO A 60 15.09 -13.93 26.48
N VAL A 61 14.49 -14.77 27.34
CA VAL A 61 13.93 -16.07 26.96
C VAL A 61 12.74 -15.93 26.00
N ILE A 62 11.81 -15.01 26.30
CA ILE A 62 10.65 -14.76 25.44
C ILE A 62 11.10 -14.16 24.11
N LYS A 63 12.03 -13.21 24.15
CA LYS A 63 12.62 -12.60 22.95
C LYS A 63 13.26 -13.65 22.05
N GLN A 64 14.09 -14.53 22.62
CA GLN A 64 14.74 -15.58 21.85
C GLN A 64 13.72 -16.53 21.22
N ARG A 65 12.73 -17.00 22.00
CA ARG A 65 11.66 -17.88 21.48
C ARG A 65 10.87 -17.24 20.35
N VAL A 66 10.56 -15.94 20.44
CA VAL A 66 9.87 -15.21 19.37
C VAL A 66 10.75 -15.14 18.13
N LEU A 67 12.04 -14.84 18.28
CA LEU A 67 12.98 -14.81 17.16
C LEU A 67 13.13 -16.19 16.50
N ASP A 68 13.23 -17.25 17.29
CA ASP A 68 13.32 -18.64 16.80
C ASP A 68 12.03 -19.02 16.05
N ASN A 69 10.86 -18.67 16.59
CA ASN A 69 9.58 -18.92 15.92
C ASN A 69 9.43 -18.12 14.62
N ILE A 70 9.90 -16.88 14.59
CA ILE A 70 9.93 -16.06 13.37
C ILE A 70 10.88 -16.71 12.34
N ALA A 71 12.06 -17.14 12.76
CA ALA A 71 13.03 -17.81 11.89
C ALA A 71 12.47 -19.13 11.34
N ALA A 72 11.88 -19.97 12.19
CA ALA A 72 11.23 -21.21 11.80
C ALA A 72 10.06 -20.97 10.85
N SER A 73 9.23 -19.94 11.11
CA SER A 73 8.11 -19.56 10.24
C SER A 73 8.59 -19.04 8.88
N LYS A 74 9.68 -18.25 8.85
CA LYS A 74 10.30 -17.80 7.60
C LYS A 74 10.84 -18.98 6.80
N ALA A 75 11.60 -19.88 7.44
CA ALA A 75 12.14 -21.09 6.80
C ALA A 75 11.02 -22.02 6.29
N ALA A 76 9.94 -22.20 7.05
CA ALA A 76 8.77 -22.96 6.62
C ALA A 76 8.07 -22.30 5.42
N ARG A 77 7.96 -20.97 5.41
CA ARG A 77 7.36 -20.23 4.29
C ARG A 77 8.24 -20.27 3.04
N GLU A 78 9.55 -20.14 3.18
CA GLU A 78 10.53 -20.24 2.09
C GLU A 78 10.56 -21.65 1.48
N SER A 79 10.45 -22.69 2.31
CA SER A 79 10.36 -24.08 1.84
C SER A 79 8.98 -24.43 1.26
N SER A 80 7.92 -23.70 1.63
CA SER A 80 6.60 -23.86 1.04
C SER A 80 6.50 -23.22 -0.36
N ASN A 81 5.90 -23.92 -1.32
CA ASN A 81 5.54 -23.32 -2.63
C ASN A 81 4.38 -22.29 -2.52
N PHE A 82 3.88 -22.01 -1.31
CA PHE A 82 2.75 -21.09 -1.09
C PHE A 82 3.03 -19.67 -1.57
N SER A 83 4.28 -19.21 -1.52
CA SER A 83 4.63 -17.83 -1.92
C SER A 83 4.95 -17.68 -3.41
N LYS A 84 4.93 -18.76 -4.21
CA LYS A 84 5.21 -18.66 -5.65
C LYS A 84 3.91 -18.36 -6.43
N PRO A 85 3.98 -17.53 -7.48
CA PRO A 85 2.84 -17.31 -8.36
C PRO A 85 2.32 -18.63 -8.92
N ASN A 86 1.00 -18.82 -8.85
CA ASN A 86 0.35 -20.05 -9.28
C ASN A 86 -0.79 -19.74 -10.26
N THR A 87 -0.59 -20.14 -11.52
CA THR A 87 -1.54 -19.88 -12.60
C THR A 87 -2.85 -20.64 -12.45
N LYS A 88 -2.87 -21.75 -11.69
CA LYS A 88 -4.11 -22.53 -11.47
C LYS A 88 -5.06 -21.84 -10.48
N THR A 89 -4.51 -21.10 -9.52
CA THR A 89 -5.30 -20.40 -8.50
C THR A 89 -5.39 -18.90 -8.74
N GLY A 90 -4.56 -18.34 -9.64
CA GLY A 90 -4.43 -16.90 -9.86
C GLY A 90 -3.59 -16.18 -8.81
N PHE A 91 -3.09 -16.90 -7.80
CA PHE A 91 -2.26 -16.31 -6.74
C PHE A 91 -0.95 -15.73 -7.32
N GLY A 92 -0.58 -14.51 -6.95
CA GLY A 92 0.63 -13.84 -7.43
C GLY A 92 0.49 -13.16 -8.80
N TYR A 93 -0.72 -13.08 -9.36
CA TYR A 93 -1.04 -12.44 -10.63
C TYR A 93 -2.08 -11.29 -10.49
N GLY A 94 -2.28 -10.81 -9.26
CA GLY A 94 -3.20 -9.71 -8.96
C GLY A 94 -2.60 -8.33 -9.21
N VAL A 95 -3.45 -7.29 -9.15
CA VAL A 95 -3.05 -5.90 -9.51
C VAL A 95 -1.91 -5.33 -8.67
N ASN A 96 -1.78 -5.79 -7.42
CA ASN A 96 -0.78 -5.34 -6.46
C ASN A 96 0.42 -6.29 -6.35
N ASP A 97 0.40 -7.41 -7.08
CA ASP A 97 1.50 -8.35 -7.06
C ASP A 97 2.67 -7.82 -7.88
N LYS A 98 3.88 -8.23 -7.50
CA LYS A 98 5.07 -7.87 -8.27
C LYS A 98 4.97 -8.49 -9.67
N PRO A 99 5.46 -7.79 -10.72
CA PRO A 99 5.52 -8.35 -12.06
C PRO A 99 6.20 -9.72 -12.05
N VAL A 100 5.51 -10.73 -12.59
CA VAL A 100 6.06 -12.07 -12.70
C VAL A 100 6.88 -12.13 -13.98
N ARG A 101 8.11 -12.64 -13.88
CA ARG A 101 9.05 -12.80 -15.00
C ARG A 101 9.35 -14.27 -15.21
N ILE A 102 9.43 -14.68 -16.47
CA ILE A 102 9.92 -16.00 -16.82
C ILE A 102 11.44 -15.92 -16.94
N SER A 103 12.14 -16.65 -16.07
CA SER A 103 13.58 -16.79 -16.11
C SER A 103 14.02 -17.72 -17.24
N GLY A 104 15.17 -17.45 -17.83
CA GLY A 104 15.83 -18.32 -18.80
C GLY A 104 16.78 -17.52 -19.68
N ASP A 105 17.67 -18.22 -20.37
CA ASP A 105 18.66 -17.59 -21.23
C ASP A 105 18.02 -17.09 -22.52
N TRP A 106 18.38 -15.86 -22.90
CA TRP A 106 17.93 -15.27 -24.16
C TRP A 106 19.00 -15.44 -25.23
N SER A 107 18.60 -15.99 -26.38
CA SER A 107 19.47 -15.96 -27.56
C SER A 107 19.62 -14.53 -28.09
N LYS A 108 20.66 -14.27 -28.90
CA LYS A 108 20.81 -12.98 -29.61
C LYS A 108 19.55 -12.63 -30.42
N GLN A 109 18.92 -13.64 -31.03
CA GLN A 109 17.67 -13.45 -31.77
C GLN A 109 16.50 -13.07 -30.85
N ASP A 110 16.43 -13.64 -29.64
CA ASP A 110 15.40 -13.27 -28.66
C ASP A 110 15.56 -11.83 -28.18
N ILE A 111 16.80 -11.40 -27.96
CA ILE A 111 17.12 -10.00 -27.62
C ILE A 111 16.73 -9.07 -28.76
N PHE A 112 17.08 -9.42 -30.01
CA PHE A 112 16.66 -8.68 -31.19
C PHE A 112 15.13 -8.61 -31.33
N ASN A 113 14.43 -9.72 -31.10
CA ASN A 113 12.97 -9.74 -31.09
C ASN A 113 12.41 -8.80 -30.02
N GLY A 114 12.98 -8.83 -28.81
CA GLY A 114 12.57 -7.98 -27.71
C GLY A 114 12.73 -6.49 -28.02
N LEU A 115 13.86 -6.08 -28.63
CA LEU A 115 14.07 -4.71 -29.11
C LEU A 115 13.02 -4.27 -30.16
N HIS A 116 12.38 -5.22 -30.85
CA HIS A 116 11.28 -4.93 -31.78
C HIS A 116 9.90 -5.09 -31.13
N GLY A 117 9.83 -5.19 -29.80
CA GLY A 117 8.59 -5.34 -29.05
C GLY A 117 7.94 -6.72 -29.19
N ARG A 118 8.72 -7.74 -29.54
CA ARG A 118 8.26 -9.11 -29.77
C ARG A 118 8.74 -10.03 -28.66
N THR A 119 7.94 -11.05 -28.39
CA THR A 119 8.26 -12.04 -27.35
C THR A 119 9.52 -12.85 -27.70
N PRO A 120 10.33 -13.23 -26.69
CA PRO A 120 11.40 -14.20 -26.86
C PRO A 120 10.80 -15.58 -27.23
N LYS A 121 11.30 -16.18 -28.30
CA LYS A 121 10.86 -17.51 -28.75
C LYS A 121 11.51 -18.61 -27.91
N GLY A 122 12.77 -18.43 -27.50
CA GLY A 122 13.51 -19.37 -26.65
C GLY A 122 12.81 -19.65 -25.31
N LEU A 123 12.04 -18.69 -24.80
CA LEU A 123 11.25 -18.84 -23.57
C LEU A 123 9.84 -19.40 -23.80
N GLY A 124 9.55 -19.98 -24.96
CA GLY A 124 8.22 -20.53 -25.26
C GLY A 124 7.18 -19.48 -25.64
N SER A 125 7.62 -18.31 -26.12
CA SER A 125 6.78 -17.18 -26.54
C SER A 125 5.76 -16.71 -25.48
N PRO A 126 6.21 -16.25 -24.30
CA PRO A 126 5.31 -15.80 -23.24
C PRO A 126 4.25 -14.78 -23.68
N ASP A 127 3.02 -14.97 -23.21
CA ASP A 127 1.99 -13.95 -23.26
C ASP A 127 2.19 -12.95 -22.10
N LEU A 128 1.71 -11.72 -22.29
CA LEU A 128 1.62 -10.73 -21.22
C LEU A 128 0.23 -10.74 -20.62
N HIS A 129 0.17 -11.01 -19.32
CA HIS A 129 -1.05 -11.03 -18.52
C HIS A 129 -1.22 -9.68 -17.80
N HIS A 130 -2.25 -8.93 -18.19
CA HIS A 130 -2.70 -7.72 -17.50
C HIS A 130 -3.56 -8.09 -16.30
N ALA A 131 -3.06 -7.86 -15.09
CA ALA A 131 -3.77 -8.22 -13.86
C ALA A 131 -5.17 -7.57 -13.81
N HIS A 132 -6.20 -8.40 -13.64
CA HIS A 132 -7.61 -7.98 -13.59
C HIS A 132 -8.11 -7.18 -14.82
N GLN A 133 -7.36 -7.18 -15.92
CA GLN A 133 -7.68 -6.41 -17.13
C GLN A 133 -7.84 -4.90 -16.86
N MET A 134 -7.03 -4.36 -15.95
CA MET A 134 -7.07 -2.95 -15.54
C MET A 134 -5.92 -2.14 -16.18
N PRO A 135 -6.18 -0.94 -16.73
CA PRO A 135 -5.13 -0.04 -17.19
C PRO A 135 -4.09 0.25 -16.09
N GLY A 136 -2.81 0.15 -16.42
CA GLY A 136 -1.71 0.45 -15.49
C GLY A 136 -1.50 -0.59 -14.38
N SER A 137 -2.22 -1.71 -14.40
CA SER A 137 -1.96 -2.83 -13.49
C SER A 137 -0.60 -3.47 -13.77
N ALA A 138 -0.11 -4.26 -12.81
CA ALA A 138 1.05 -5.12 -13.04
C ALA A 138 0.87 -6.01 -14.29
N ILE A 139 1.97 -6.18 -15.03
CA ILE A 139 2.07 -7.06 -16.20
C ILE A 139 2.89 -8.28 -15.80
N HIS A 140 2.32 -9.47 -16.02
CA HIS A 140 2.94 -10.74 -15.66
C HIS A 140 3.24 -11.55 -16.92
N GLU A 141 4.47 -12.06 -17.04
CA GLU A 141 4.86 -12.99 -18.11
C GLU A 141 4.30 -14.38 -17.79
N VAL A 142 3.50 -14.94 -18.71
CA VAL A 142 2.85 -16.24 -18.52
C VAL A 142 2.94 -17.03 -19.82
N LEU A 143 3.25 -18.32 -19.74
CA LEU A 143 3.29 -19.16 -20.95
C LEU A 143 1.89 -19.27 -21.59
N PRO A 144 1.79 -19.24 -22.93
CA PRO A 144 0.50 -19.25 -23.63
C PRO A 144 -0.43 -20.40 -23.24
N ASN A 145 0.13 -21.59 -23.04
CA ASN A 145 -0.61 -22.82 -22.72
C ASN A 145 -1.30 -22.77 -21.34
N VAL A 146 -0.81 -21.95 -20.41
CA VAL A 146 -1.40 -21.80 -19.07
C VAL A 146 -2.10 -20.45 -18.87
N HIS A 147 -2.04 -19.57 -19.87
CA HIS A 147 -2.68 -18.26 -19.85
C HIS A 147 -4.02 -18.26 -20.61
N ARG A 148 -4.04 -18.79 -21.83
CA ARG A 148 -5.18 -18.66 -22.75
C ARG A 148 -6.36 -19.49 -22.25
N GLY A 149 -7.49 -18.85 -22.05
CA GLY A 149 -8.70 -19.50 -21.53
C GLY A 149 -8.67 -19.79 -20.02
N ASN A 150 -7.64 -19.33 -19.29
CA ASN A 150 -7.54 -19.55 -17.86
C ASN A 150 -8.42 -18.56 -17.08
N THR A 151 -9.50 -19.06 -16.50
CA THR A 151 -10.44 -18.27 -15.70
C THR A 151 -9.90 -17.83 -14.35
N ALA A 152 -8.90 -18.52 -13.79
CA ALA A 152 -8.27 -18.12 -12.54
C ALA A 152 -7.39 -16.87 -12.72
N LEU A 153 -6.77 -16.72 -13.88
CA LEU A 153 -6.03 -15.51 -14.25
C LEU A 153 -6.96 -14.40 -14.75
N HIS A 154 -8.07 -14.75 -15.39
CA HIS A 154 -9.07 -13.82 -15.89
C HIS A 154 -10.41 -13.97 -15.15
N PRO A 155 -10.48 -13.58 -13.85
CA PRO A 155 -11.71 -13.72 -13.06
C PRO A 155 -12.81 -12.75 -13.52
N ASN A 156 -12.41 -11.61 -14.09
CA ASN A 156 -13.33 -10.61 -14.61
C ASN A 156 -13.90 -11.07 -15.95
N LYS A 157 -15.23 -11.17 -16.02
CA LYS A 157 -15.94 -11.50 -17.27
C LYS A 157 -15.77 -10.40 -18.34
N PHE A 158 -15.66 -9.16 -17.89
CA PHE A 158 -15.58 -7.99 -18.76
C PHE A 158 -14.26 -7.28 -18.57
N ASN A 159 -13.68 -6.87 -19.70
CA ASN A 159 -12.51 -6.02 -19.76
C ASN A 159 -12.74 -4.71 -19.01
N GLN A 160 -11.86 -4.35 -18.07
CA GLN A 160 -11.96 -3.15 -17.24
C GLN A 160 -11.28 -1.93 -17.88
N GLY A 161 -11.25 -1.88 -19.21
CA GLY A 161 -10.72 -0.74 -19.99
C GLY A 161 -9.37 -0.98 -20.68
N VAL A 162 -8.78 -2.18 -20.62
CA VAL A 162 -7.53 -2.50 -21.34
C VAL A 162 -7.81 -2.72 -22.82
N THR A 163 -7.57 -1.71 -23.66
CA THR A 163 -7.86 -1.79 -25.10
C THR A 163 -6.83 -2.65 -25.86
N PRO A 164 -7.13 -3.13 -27.08
CA PRO A 164 -6.15 -3.81 -27.93
C PRO A 164 -4.91 -2.94 -28.23
N ALA A 165 -5.10 -1.64 -28.45
CA ALA A 165 -4.01 -0.71 -28.68
C ALA A 165 -3.09 -0.58 -27.46
N MET A 166 -3.66 -0.53 -26.25
CA MET A 166 -2.88 -0.53 -25.01
C MET A 166 -2.10 -1.83 -24.84
N ARG A 167 -2.73 -2.99 -25.08
CA ARG A 167 -2.01 -4.28 -25.05
C ARG A 167 -0.84 -4.32 -26.04
N ASP A 168 -1.00 -3.70 -27.20
CA ASP A 168 0.06 -3.61 -28.20
C ASP A 168 1.22 -2.71 -27.75
N ALA A 169 0.89 -1.53 -27.20
CA ALA A 169 1.86 -0.58 -26.66
C ALA A 169 2.63 -1.17 -25.48
N ASP A 170 1.91 -1.73 -24.50
CA ASP A 170 2.48 -2.38 -23.32
C ASP A 170 3.39 -3.53 -23.73
N ARG A 171 2.96 -4.35 -24.70
CA ARG A 171 3.78 -5.46 -25.21
C ARG A 171 5.07 -4.96 -25.83
N LYS A 172 5.00 -3.92 -26.67
CA LYS A 172 6.18 -3.35 -27.31
C LYS A 172 7.16 -2.81 -26.26
N LEU A 173 6.66 -2.00 -25.34
CA LEU A 173 7.46 -1.35 -24.31
C LEU A 173 8.08 -2.39 -23.35
N HIS A 174 7.28 -3.33 -22.87
CA HIS A 174 7.71 -4.39 -21.96
C HIS A 174 8.85 -5.21 -22.56
N TRP A 175 8.69 -5.69 -23.79
CA TRP A 175 9.73 -6.53 -24.41
C TRP A 175 10.98 -5.73 -24.79
N TRP A 176 10.83 -4.45 -25.13
CA TRP A 176 11.97 -3.58 -25.40
C TRP A 176 12.84 -3.39 -24.15
N TYR A 177 12.22 -3.04 -23.01
CA TYR A 177 12.96 -2.94 -21.74
C TYR A 177 13.52 -4.29 -21.29
N ARG A 178 12.77 -5.38 -21.47
CA ARG A 178 13.27 -6.72 -21.14
C ARG A 178 14.49 -7.10 -21.95
N ALA A 179 14.56 -6.76 -23.23
CA ALA A 179 15.77 -6.98 -24.02
C ALA A 179 16.99 -6.22 -23.45
N ARG A 180 16.80 -4.96 -23.01
CA ARG A 180 17.86 -4.17 -22.38
C ARG A 180 18.37 -4.80 -21.08
N GLU A 181 17.46 -5.31 -20.24
CA GLU A 181 17.83 -6.08 -19.04
C GLU A 181 18.67 -7.34 -19.36
N GLN A 182 18.57 -7.87 -20.58
CA GLN A 182 19.37 -9.01 -21.05
C GLN A 182 20.69 -8.59 -21.73
N GLY A 183 21.08 -7.32 -21.65
CA GLY A 183 22.32 -6.82 -22.23
C GLY A 183 22.22 -6.45 -23.71
N ALA A 184 21.05 -5.99 -24.15
CA ALA A 184 20.89 -5.51 -25.53
C ALA A 184 21.86 -4.38 -25.89
N GLU A 185 22.28 -3.56 -24.92
CA GLU A 185 23.19 -2.42 -25.12
C GLU A 185 24.57 -2.87 -25.61
N GLN A 186 25.05 -4.01 -25.10
CA GLN A 186 26.35 -4.55 -25.47
C GLN A 186 26.28 -5.28 -26.82
N ILE A 187 25.14 -5.89 -27.14
CA ILE A 187 24.99 -6.74 -28.34
C ILE A 187 24.53 -5.94 -29.56
N TYR A 188 23.61 -4.97 -29.36
CA TYR A 188 22.96 -4.18 -30.40
C TYR A 188 22.91 -2.68 -30.05
N PRO A 189 24.07 -2.02 -29.81
CA PRO A 189 24.10 -0.62 -29.37
C PRO A 189 23.41 0.35 -30.36
N HIS A 190 23.45 0.04 -31.65
CA HIS A 190 22.87 0.87 -32.72
C HIS A 190 21.34 0.74 -32.86
N LEU A 191 20.72 -0.20 -32.16
CA LEU A 191 19.26 -0.41 -32.20
C LEU A 191 18.54 0.20 -30.99
N ILE A 192 19.28 0.77 -30.04
CA ILE A 192 18.74 1.42 -28.85
C ILE A 192 18.79 2.92 -29.07
N TYR A 193 17.64 3.55 -28.96
CA TYR A 193 17.47 4.99 -28.99
C TYR A 193 16.97 5.45 -27.63
N ASP A 194 17.43 6.63 -27.22
CA ASP A 194 17.04 7.32 -25.98
C ASP A 194 15.84 8.25 -26.22
#